data_AF-A0A932NEE9-F1
#
_entry.id   AF-A0A932NEE9-F1
#
_cell.length_a   1.000
_cell.length_b   1.000
_cell.length_c   1.000
_cell.angle_alpha   90.00
_cell.angle_beta   90.00
_cell.angle_gamma   90.00
#
_symmetry.space_group_name_H-M   'P 1'
#
loop_
_entity.id
_entity.type
_entity.pdbx_description
1 polymer ?
#
loop_
_entity_poly.entity_id
_entity_poly.type
_entity_poly.pdbx_seq_one_letter_code
_entity_poly.pdbx_strand_id
1 'polypeptide(L)' 'MIKKVQNFFGEVRAEMQKVTWSTREELIGSTTVVLMTMLILSTFIGIADFVFSQFLHGLLR' A
#
# COMPACT_ATOMS: atom_id res chain seq x y z
N MET A 1 -22.83 -28.61 -15.02
CA MET A 1 -22.12 -27.82 -13.99
C MET A 1 -21.17 -26.78 -14.62
N ILE A 2 -20.35 -27.14 -15.60
CA ILE A 2 -19.40 -26.22 -16.29
C ILE A 2 -20.08 -24.99 -16.93
N LYS A 3 -21.23 -25.15 -17.59
CA LYS A 3 -22.02 -24.02 -18.15
C LYS A 3 -22.48 -23.00 -17.09
N LYS A 4 -22.78 -23.47 -15.86
CA LYS A 4 -23.24 -22.59 -14.77
C LYS A 4 -22.09 -21.70 -14.27
N VAL A 5 -20.88 -22.26 -14.22
CA VAL A 5 -19.65 -21.51 -13.86
C VAL A 5 -19.30 -20.49 -14.95
N GLN A 6 -19.37 -20.87 -16.23
CA GLN A 6 -19.15 -19.93 -17.34
C GLN A 6 -20.11 -18.74 -17.31
N ASN A 7 -21.40 -18.98 -17.06
CA ASN A 7 -22.39 -17.91 -16.94
C ASN A 7 -22.10 -17.01 -15.72
N PHE A 8 -21.68 -17.59 -14.59
CA PHE A 8 -21.33 -16.85 -13.38
C PHE A 8 -20.14 -15.90 -13.61
N PHE A 9 -19.10 -16.32 -14.32
CA PHE A 9 -17.99 -15.43 -14.70
C PHE A 9 -18.43 -14.31 -15.66
N GLY A 10 -19.40 -14.59 -16.54
CA GLY A 10 -20.01 -13.57 -17.40
C GLY A 10 -20.76 -12.50 -16.60
N GLU A 11 -21.57 -12.92 -15.63
CA GLU A 11 -22.32 -12.04 -14.72
C GLU A 11 -21.38 -11.22 -13.83
N VAL A 12 -20.33 -11.83 -13.25
CA VAL A 12 -19.31 -11.14 -12.45
C VAL A 12 -18.59 -10.08 -13.28
N ARG A 13 -18.22 -10.39 -14.53
CA ARG A 13 -17.59 -9.40 -15.42
C ARG A 13 -18.51 -8.22 -15.73
N ALA A 14 -19.81 -8.48 -15.90
CA ALA A 14 -20.80 -7.42 -16.13
C ALA A 14 -20.99 -6.52 -14.89
N GLU A 15 -20.97 -7.09 -13.69
CA GLU A 15 -21.09 -6.32 -12.44
C GLU A 15 -19.81 -5.53 -12.13
N MET A 16 -18.65 -6.10 -12.42
CA MET A 16 -17.35 -5.43 -12.29
C MET A 16 -17.20 -4.22 -13.21
N GLN A 17 -17.96 -4.13 -14.30
CA GLN A 17 -18.01 -2.94 -15.16
C GLN A 17 -18.86 -1.81 -14.60
N LYS A 18 -19.78 -2.10 -13.67
CA LYS A 18 -20.55 -1.09 -12.94
C LYS A 18 -19.77 -0.48 -11.78
N VAL A 19 -18.65 -1.09 -11.40
CA VAL A 19 -17.74 -0.55 -10.40
C VAL A 19 -17.00 0.64 -11.00
N THR A 20 -17.23 1.82 -10.45
CA THR A 20 -16.50 3.04 -10.74
C THR A 20 -15.09 2.94 -10.15
N TRP A 21 -14.16 2.41 -10.95
CA TRP A 21 -12.74 2.46 -10.61
C TRP A 21 -12.24 3.89 -10.64
N SER A 22 -11.42 4.25 -9.65
CA SER A 22 -10.71 5.52 -9.62
C SER A 22 -9.93 5.73 -10.91
N THR A 23 -9.85 6.99 -11.34
CA THR A 23 -9.11 7.33 -12.56
C THR A 23 -7.62 7.08 -12.36
N ARG A 24 -6.88 6.89 -13.46
CA ARG A 24 -5.42 6.65 -13.40
C ARG A 24 -4.69 7.78 -12.66
N GLU A 25 -5.17 9.00 -12.78
CA GLU A 25 -4.62 10.18 -12.10
C GLU A 25 -4.84 10.13 -10.58
N GLU A 26 -6.03 9.76 -10.12
CA GLU A 26 -6.32 9.57 -8.70
C GLU A 26 -5.48 8.46 -8.07
N LEU A 27 -5.26 7.37 -8.82
CA LEU A 27 -4.41 6.25 -8.39
C LEU A 27 -2.96 6.71 -8.17
N ILE A 28 -2.42 7.48 -9.13
CA ILE A 28 -1.06 8.02 -9.05
C ILE A 28 -0.96 9.02 -7.90
N GLY A 29 -1.94 9.92 -7.76
CA GLY A 29 -1.99 10.88 -6.66
C GLY A 29 -1.99 10.19 -5.29
N SER A 30 -2.88 9.21 -5.10
CA SER A 30 -2.98 8.46 -3.84
C SER A 30 -1.69 7.70 -3.52
N THR A 31 -1.08 7.05 -4.52
CA THR A 31 0.18 6.31 -4.34
C THR A 31 1.34 7.26 -4.01
N THR A 32 1.38 8.44 -4.63
CA THR A 32 2.43 9.44 -4.38
C THR A 32 2.39 9.93 -2.94
N VAL A 33 1.20 10.21 -2.40
CA VAL A 33 1.04 10.61 -0.99
C VAL A 33 1.54 9.51 -0.06
N VAL A 34 1.15 8.25 -0.31
CA VAL A 34 1.60 7.10 0.50
C VAL A 34 3.12 6.96 0.48
N LEU A 35 3.76 7.08 -0.69
CA LEU A 35 5.22 7.01 -0.81
C LEU A 35 5.91 8.13 -0.02
N MET A 36 5.40 9.35 -0.09
CA MET A 36 5.94 10.48 0.66
C MET A 36 5.82 10.26 2.18
N THR A 37 4.67 9.79 2.65
CA THR A 37 4.46 9.48 4.07
C THR A 37 5.39 8.35 4.53
N MET A 38 5.53 7.30 3.73
CA MET A 38 6.42 6.18 4.03
C MET A 38 7.89 6.61 4.11
N LEU A 39 8.33 7.49 3.21
CA LEU A 39 9.68 8.05 3.22
C LEU A 39 9.97 8.84 4.51
N ILE A 40 9.03 9.68 4.93
CA ILE A 40 9.17 10.49 6.16
C ILE A 40 9.22 9.57 7.39
N LEU A 41 8.29 8.63 7.50
CA LEU A 41 8.22 7.71 8.64
C LEU A 41 9.45 6.80 8.73
N SER A 42 9.88 6.22 7.61
CA SER A 42 11.06 5.35 7.59
C SER A 42 12.33 6.12 7.95
N THR A 43 12.49 7.36 7.47
CA THR A 43 13.61 8.22 7.85
C THR A 43 13.57 8.55 9.34
N PHE A 44 12.41 8.91 9.88
CA PHE A 44 12.26 9.20 11.30
C PHE A 44 12.60 8.01 12.18
N ILE A 45 12.04 6.83 11.87
CA ILE A 45 12.32 5.59 12.62
C ILE A 45 13.80 5.23 12.49
N GLY A 46 14.39 5.29 11.29
CA GLY A 46 15.81 4.98 11.09
C GLY A 46 16.74 5.90 11.88
N ILE A 47 16.43 7.19 11.99
CA ILE A 47 17.18 8.12 12.84
C ILE A 47 16.99 7.76 14.32
N ALA A 48 15.77 7.47 14.75
CA ALA A 48 15.50 7.06 16.13
C ALA A 48 16.29 5.81 16.51
N ASP A 49 16.27 4.77 15.67
CA ASP A 49 17.01 3.52 15.87
C ASP A 49 18.52 3.78 15.93
N PHE A 50 19.05 4.65 15.07
CA PHE A 50 20.46 5.03 15.10
C PHE A 50 20.84 5.71 16.43
N VAL A 51 20.03 6.67 16.89
CA VAL A 51 20.25 7.37 18.17
C VAL A 51 20.16 6.39 19.34
N PHE A 52 19.14 5.53 19.38
CA PHE A 52 19.00 4.51 20.41
C PHE A 52 20.18 3.53 20.40
N SER A 53 20.66 3.10 19.23
CA SER A 53 21.81 2.19 19.12
C SER A 53 23.09 2.80 19.70
N GLN A 54 23.36 4.09 19.42
CA GLN A 54 24.52 4.78 20.00
C GLN A 54 24.38 5.03 21.48
N PHE A 55 23.19 5.40 21.95
CA PHE A 55 22.94 5.58 23.37
C PHE A 55 23.16 4.27 24.15
N LEU A 56 22.61 3.16 23.65
CA LEU A 56 22.79 1.83 24.25
C LEU A 56 24.25 1.36 24.21
N HIS A 57 24.96 1.55 23.09
CA HIS A 57 26.40 1.25 23.01
C HIS A 57 27.24 2.08 23.98
N GLY A 58 26.87 3.35 24.22
CA GLY A 58 27.51 4.20 25.21
C GLY A 58 27.24 3.76 26.65
N LEU A 59 26.04 3.25 26.93
CA LEU A 59 25.63 2.76 28.26
C LEU A 59 26.22 1.39 28.61
N LEU A 60 26.36 0.50 27.63
CA LEU A 60 26.90 -0.87 27.79
C LEU A 60 28.43 -0.95 27.73
N ARG A 61 29.12 0.19 27.66
CA ARG A 61 30.59 0.27 27.71
C ARG A 61 31.11 0.54 29.12
#